data_AF-A0A8J4NMD4-F1
#
_entry.id   AF-A0A8J4NMD4-F1
#
_cell.length_a   1.000
_cell.length_b   1.000
_cell.length_c   1.000
_cell.angle_alpha   90.00
_cell.angle_beta   90.00
_cell.angle_gamma   90.00
#
_symmetry.space_group_name_H-M   'P 1'
#
loop_
_entity.id
_entity.type
_entity.pdbx_description
1 polymer ?
#
loop_
_entity_poly.entity_id
_entity_poly.type
_entity_poly.pdbx_seq_one_letter_code
_entity_poly.pdbx_strand_id
1 'polypeptide(L)'
;NSPTLCQLYVAWALQPLRQKWTDTIIYHYMDDILCCQQQSFTAEDIQQLTALLAGKGLVVAPEKVQRSAPWKYLGWTIQAAKIRPQKLTLKTPLNTLTDIQTVLGDIQWVRNCAGISNVDIRPLTELLRGTQPAARILLTEEHHAALQHIVEKLSTAWTTRRLLDLQISLLICNLDTKDREKSKLKQLANHNPFYILEWVFLRVQPCISVQTRPEAVGELIRKGRSRILELTGQEPADISIPVSAVDLEWWMRNSLAIQQALLGFEGVVHSQQPQGKLWQIIRRNRWLEKPKVVDRPIPEGTTVYTDAGKRSKQAVCVWPEASQWHKQLLPGQEGDTLQTLELTAVIWALEHWLNLPLNVVTDSLYVAGLVPRIQDALIKEASNPLLGRLFVRLRSVISQRTAPCAVIHIHSHQWDLGL
;
A
#
# COMPACT_ATOMS: atom_id res chain seq x y z
N ASN A 1 -12.38 -3.19 30.37
CA ASN A 1 -13.84 -3.00 30.20
C ASN A 1 -14.35 -1.58 30.47
N SER A 2 -13.58 -0.68 31.11
CA SER A 2 -14.01 0.71 31.34
C SER A 2 -14.38 1.49 30.05
N PRO A 3 -13.60 1.43 28.95
CA PRO A 3 -13.97 2.10 27.69
C PRO A 3 -15.32 1.68 27.10
N THR A 4 -15.60 0.37 27.11
CA THR A 4 -16.85 -0.19 26.59
C THR A 4 -18.05 0.29 27.39
N LEU A 5 -17.93 0.31 28.72
CA LEU A 5 -18.99 0.81 29.59
C LEU A 5 -19.27 2.29 29.36
N CYS A 6 -18.23 3.12 29.24
CA CYS A 6 -18.38 4.54 28.93
C CYS A 6 -19.12 4.75 27.60
N GLN A 7 -18.68 4.05 26.54
CA GLN A 7 -19.27 4.18 25.21
C GLN A 7 -20.76 3.77 25.19
N LEU A 8 -21.12 2.68 25.88
CA LEU A 8 -22.50 2.21 25.99
C LEU A 8 -23.37 3.14 26.83
N TYR A 9 -22.85 3.66 27.94
CA TYR A 9 -23.59 4.55 28.82
C TYR A 9 -23.91 5.89 28.14
N VAL A 10 -22.93 6.52 27.49
CA VAL A 10 -23.14 7.75 26.72
C VAL A 10 -24.10 7.50 25.54
N ALA A 11 -24.00 6.34 24.88
CA ALA A 11 -24.92 5.97 23.81
C ALA A 11 -26.37 5.90 24.29
N TRP A 12 -26.61 5.26 25.44
CA TRP A 12 -27.92 5.16 26.09
C TRP A 12 -28.44 6.55 26.51
N ALA A 13 -27.59 7.37 27.12
CA ALA A 13 -27.97 8.72 27.55
C ALA A 13 -28.42 9.62 26.38
N LEU A 14 -27.82 9.45 25.20
CA LEU A 14 -28.16 10.20 23.99
C LEU A 14 -29.35 9.63 23.21
N GLN A 15 -29.82 8.42 23.54
CA GLN A 15 -30.89 7.74 22.79
C GLN A 15 -32.18 8.57 22.64
N PRO A 16 -32.69 9.26 23.68
CA PRO A 16 -33.89 10.08 23.53
C PRO A 16 -33.74 11.23 22.53
N LEU A 17 -32.56 11.87 22.47
CA LEU A 17 -32.29 12.92 21.47
C LEU A 17 -32.19 12.34 20.07
N ARG A 18 -31.53 11.20 19.90
CA ARG A 18 -31.46 10.53 18.59
C ARG A 18 -32.83 10.18 18.02
N GLN A 19 -33.79 9.85 18.89
CA GLN A 19 -35.17 9.59 18.49
C GLN A 19 -35.94 10.89 18.17
N LYS A 20 -35.70 11.96 18.93
CA LYS A 20 -36.41 13.24 18.76
C LYS A 20 -35.85 14.08 17.59
N TRP A 21 -34.53 14.08 17.39
CA TRP A 21 -33.81 14.90 16.43
C TRP A 21 -33.43 14.08 15.20
N THR A 22 -34.44 13.73 14.40
CA THR A 22 -34.27 12.83 13.24
C THR A 22 -33.39 13.43 12.14
N ASP A 23 -33.35 14.75 12.03
CA ASP A 23 -32.55 15.47 11.03
C ASP A 23 -31.12 15.81 11.52
N THR A 24 -30.78 15.39 12.74
CA THR A 24 -29.50 15.68 13.38
C THR A 24 -28.64 14.42 13.47
N ILE A 25 -27.44 14.48 12.91
CA ILE A 25 -26.42 13.45 13.11
C ILE A 25 -25.76 13.69 14.47
N ILE A 26 -25.86 12.70 15.38
CA ILE A 26 -25.25 12.74 16.71
C ILE A 26 -24.22 11.62 16.83
N TYR A 27 -22.95 11.96 16.64
CA TYR A 27 -21.82 11.07 16.88
C TYR A 27 -21.24 11.26 18.27
N HIS A 28 -20.82 10.15 18.88
CA HIS A 28 -20.09 10.19 20.15
C HIS A 28 -18.92 9.22 20.13
N TYR A 29 -17.82 9.63 20.72
CA TYR A 29 -16.67 8.78 20.97
C TYR A 29 -16.13 9.11 22.34
N MET A 30 -16.19 8.15 23.26
CA MET A 30 -15.95 8.38 24.69
C MET A 30 -16.82 9.54 25.20
N ASP A 31 -16.19 10.62 25.68
CA ASP A 31 -16.80 11.82 26.21
C ASP A 31 -17.02 12.94 25.16
N ASP A 32 -16.49 12.80 23.95
CA ASP A 32 -16.69 13.77 22.87
C ASP A 32 -17.99 13.51 22.11
N ILE A 33 -18.84 14.54 21.99
CA ILE A 33 -20.12 14.49 21.25
C ILE A 33 -20.09 15.52 20.13
N LEU A 34 -20.40 15.08 18.91
CA LEU A 34 -20.54 15.92 17.72
C LEU A 34 -21.98 15.86 17.22
N CYS A 35 -22.66 17.01 17.22
CA CYS A 35 -23.99 17.17 16.66
C CYS A 35 -23.92 17.99 15.36
N CYS A 36 -24.53 17.51 14.28
CA CYS A 36 -24.51 18.14 12.96
C CYS A 36 -25.90 18.12 12.34
N GLN A 37 -26.37 19.26 11.83
CA GLN A 37 -27.63 19.37 11.10
C GLN A 37 -27.55 20.55 10.11
N GLN A 38 -28.53 20.67 9.21
CA GLN A 38 -28.53 21.73 8.19
C GLN A 38 -28.90 23.11 8.76
N GLN A 39 -29.80 23.15 9.74
CA GLN A 39 -30.23 24.39 10.40
C GLN A 39 -29.34 24.71 11.60
N SER A 40 -29.10 25.99 11.88
CA SER A 40 -28.32 26.37 13.06
C SER A 40 -28.99 25.89 14.35
N PHE A 41 -28.21 25.31 15.27
CA PHE A 41 -28.70 24.99 16.61
C PHE A 41 -29.10 26.25 17.37
N THR A 42 -30.25 26.21 18.02
CA THR A 42 -30.74 27.27 18.90
C THR A 42 -30.14 27.14 20.31
N ALA A 43 -30.29 28.18 21.13
CA ALA A 43 -29.92 28.11 22.53
C ALA A 43 -30.75 27.05 23.30
N GLU A 44 -32.01 26.85 22.89
CA GLU A 44 -32.92 25.86 23.46
C GLU A 44 -32.45 24.44 23.14
N ASP A 45 -31.98 24.17 21.92
CA ASP A 45 -31.43 22.85 21.55
C ASP A 45 -30.24 22.47 22.44
N ILE A 46 -29.34 23.44 22.68
CA ILE A 46 -28.17 23.23 23.54
C ILE A 46 -28.63 22.96 24.98
N GLN A 47 -29.59 23.72 25.49
CA GLN A 47 -30.14 23.52 26.83
C GLN A 47 -30.83 22.17 26.97
N GLN A 48 -31.56 21.73 25.94
CA GLN A 48 -32.22 20.44 25.93
C GLN A 48 -31.19 19.30 26.00
N LEU A 49 -30.12 19.39 25.22
CA LEU A 49 -29.04 18.40 25.23
C LEU A 49 -28.33 18.36 26.58
N THR A 50 -27.94 19.51 27.13
CA THR A 50 -27.21 19.57 28.41
C THR A 50 -28.09 19.13 29.58
N ALA A 51 -29.37 19.50 29.61
CA ALA A 51 -30.31 19.07 30.64
C ALA A 51 -30.56 17.56 30.60
N LEU A 52 -30.69 16.97 29.40
CA LEU A 52 -30.83 15.52 29.27
C LEU A 52 -29.61 14.80 29.83
N LEU A 53 -28.41 15.21 29.41
CA LEU A 53 -27.16 14.59 29.86
C LEU A 53 -26.99 14.78 31.39
N ALA A 54 -27.26 15.97 31.91
CA ALA A 54 -27.20 16.25 33.35
C ALA A 54 -28.17 15.36 34.15
N GLY A 55 -29.39 15.16 33.64
CA GLY A 55 -30.37 14.24 34.24
C GLY A 55 -29.92 12.77 34.24
N LYS A 56 -28.88 12.42 33.46
CA LYS A 56 -28.22 11.11 33.45
C LYS A 56 -26.85 11.12 34.16
N GLY A 57 -26.53 12.19 34.90
CA GLY A 57 -25.26 12.34 35.61
C GLY A 57 -24.06 12.72 34.74
N LEU A 58 -24.28 13.10 33.48
CA LEU A 58 -23.23 13.54 32.55
C LEU A 58 -23.23 15.07 32.47
N VAL A 59 -22.17 15.70 32.96
CA VAL A 59 -22.06 17.17 32.99
C VAL A 59 -21.28 17.66 31.77
N VAL A 60 -21.90 18.53 30.97
CA VAL A 60 -21.24 19.22 29.87
C VAL A 60 -20.63 20.51 30.38
N ALA A 61 -19.30 20.59 30.36
CA ALA A 61 -18.56 21.80 30.70
C ALA A 61 -18.84 22.91 29.66
N PRO A 62 -19.44 24.05 30.03
CA PRO A 62 -19.81 25.10 29.08
C PRO A 62 -18.64 25.61 28.23
N GLU A 63 -17.44 25.65 28.81
CA GLU A 63 -16.20 26.09 28.16
C GLU A 63 -15.69 25.11 27.09
N LYS A 64 -16.14 23.85 27.11
CA LYS A 64 -15.80 22.85 26.09
C LYS A 64 -16.78 22.86 24.91
N VAL A 65 -17.90 23.59 25.01
CA VAL A 65 -18.92 23.65 23.95
C VAL A 65 -18.43 24.52 22.79
N GLN A 66 -18.23 23.91 21.64
CA GLN A 66 -17.76 24.58 20.42
C GLN A 66 -18.94 24.89 19.49
N ARG A 67 -19.39 26.15 19.45
CA ARG A 67 -20.58 26.56 18.67
C ARG A 67 -20.27 27.01 17.24
N SER A 68 -19.07 27.51 16.99
CA SER A 68 -18.67 28.05 15.69
C SER A 68 -17.36 27.41 15.20
N ALA A 69 -17.15 27.46 13.88
CA ALA A 69 -15.90 27.01 13.28
C ALA A 69 -14.73 27.89 13.75
N PRO A 70 -13.52 27.32 13.91
CA PRO A 70 -13.17 25.92 13.67
C PRO A 70 -13.54 25.00 14.85
N TRP A 71 -14.20 23.87 14.56
CA TRP A 71 -14.51 22.85 15.56
C TRP A 71 -13.37 21.84 15.67
N LYS A 72 -13.05 21.41 16.89
CA LYS A 72 -12.08 20.36 17.19
C LYS A 72 -12.82 19.09 17.58
N TYR A 73 -12.53 17.98 16.90
CA TYR A 73 -13.13 16.67 17.17
C TYR A 73 -12.16 15.55 16.75
N LEU A 74 -11.83 14.63 17.67
CA LEU A 74 -10.99 13.45 17.41
C LEU A 74 -9.69 13.74 16.62
N GLY A 75 -8.95 14.77 17.04
CA GLY A 75 -7.70 15.17 16.38
C GLY A 75 -7.88 15.93 15.06
N TRP A 76 -9.11 16.26 14.65
CA TRP A 76 -9.41 17.08 13.48
C TRP A 76 -9.80 18.50 13.86
N THR A 77 -9.49 19.43 12.96
CA THR A 77 -10.00 20.80 12.91
C THR A 77 -10.96 20.89 11.73
N ILE A 78 -12.24 21.07 12.01
CA ILE A 78 -13.33 21.07 11.05
C ILE A 78 -13.71 22.52 10.76
N GLN A 79 -13.73 22.89 9.48
CA GLN A 79 -14.23 24.17 8.97
C GLN A 79 -15.38 23.91 7.98
N ALA A 80 -16.01 24.96 7.47
CA ALA A 80 -17.15 24.83 6.55
C ALA A 80 -16.81 24.01 5.30
N ALA A 81 -15.69 24.32 4.63
CA ALA A 81 -15.28 23.65 3.39
C ALA A 81 -14.14 22.63 3.56
N LYS A 82 -13.37 22.70 4.65
CA LYS A 82 -12.12 21.94 4.82
C LYS A 82 -12.05 21.28 6.18
N ILE A 83 -11.49 20.08 6.22
CA ILE A 83 -11.12 19.36 7.43
C ILE A 83 -9.60 19.22 7.43
N ARG A 84 -8.95 19.58 8.53
CA ARG A 84 -7.49 19.57 8.68
C ARG A 84 -7.10 18.74 9.90
N PRO A 85 -5.98 18.01 9.87
CA PRO A 85 -5.40 17.49 11.10
C PRO A 85 -5.17 18.63 12.09
N GLN A 86 -5.37 18.38 13.38
CA GLN A 86 -4.89 19.30 14.41
C GLN A 86 -3.37 19.35 14.36
N LYS A 87 -2.80 20.49 14.76
CA LYS A 87 -1.35 20.66 14.78
C LYS A 87 -0.75 19.65 15.76
N LEU A 88 0.09 18.76 15.25
CA LEU A 88 0.84 17.82 16.08
C LEU A 88 1.77 18.64 16.98
N THR A 89 1.53 18.58 18.28
CA THR A 89 2.39 19.23 19.27
C THR A 89 3.44 18.23 19.70
N LEU A 90 4.61 18.29 19.06
CA LEU A 90 5.75 17.48 19.47
C LEU A 90 6.23 17.96 20.84
N LYS A 91 6.00 17.17 21.88
CA LYS A 91 6.56 17.43 23.21
C LYS A 91 8.06 17.16 23.14
N THR A 92 8.86 18.20 22.96
CA THR A 92 10.32 18.09 22.97
C THR A 92 10.85 18.19 24.41
N PRO A 93 11.81 17.35 24.80
CA PRO A 93 12.51 16.34 24.00
C PRO A 93 11.74 15.01 23.88
N LEU A 94 11.70 14.42 22.67
CA LEU A 94 11.25 13.05 22.45
C LEU A 94 12.40 12.10 22.77
N ASN A 95 12.41 11.52 23.98
CA ASN A 95 13.57 10.77 24.46
C ASN A 95 13.23 9.42 25.11
N THR A 96 11.94 9.03 25.13
CA THR A 96 11.50 7.70 25.60
C THR A 96 10.69 6.94 24.55
N LEU A 97 10.56 5.62 24.74
CA LEU A 97 9.67 4.78 23.94
C LEU A 97 8.22 5.27 23.98
N THR A 98 7.74 5.72 25.14
CA THR A 98 6.38 6.27 25.29
C THR A 98 6.17 7.52 24.42
N ASP A 99 7.17 8.39 24.34
CA ASP A 99 7.07 9.61 23.53
C ASP A 99 6.91 9.26 22.05
N ILE A 100 7.70 8.30 21.55
CA ILE A 100 7.63 7.83 20.16
C ILE A 100 6.32 7.12 19.87
N GLN A 101 5.85 6.27 20.80
CA GLN A 101 4.55 5.61 20.70
C GLN A 101 3.41 6.62 20.62
N THR A 102 3.44 7.67 21.44
CA THR A 102 2.43 8.73 21.46
C THR A 102 2.40 9.47 20.13
N VAL A 103 3.57 9.93 19.66
CA VAL A 103 3.69 10.64 18.38
C VAL A 103 3.22 9.78 17.21
N LEU A 104 3.61 8.51 17.16
CA LEU A 104 3.17 7.59 16.11
C LEU A 104 1.67 7.29 16.19
N GLY A 105 1.10 7.20 17.40
CA GLY A 105 -0.34 7.10 17.60
C GLY A 105 -1.08 8.29 16.99
N ASP A 106 -0.65 9.51 17.31
CA ASP A 106 -1.24 10.74 16.79
C ASP A 106 -1.12 10.83 15.25
N ILE A 107 0.04 10.47 14.69
CA ILE A 107 0.24 10.44 13.23
C ILE A 107 -0.69 9.40 12.59
N GLN A 108 -0.82 8.22 13.18
CA GLN A 108 -1.63 7.12 12.64
C GLN A 108 -3.10 7.52 12.47
N TRP A 109 -3.64 8.32 13.39
CA TRP A 109 -5.02 8.83 13.32
C TRP A 109 -5.29 9.68 12.08
N VAL A 110 -4.31 10.46 11.63
CA VAL A 110 -4.51 11.50 10.60
C VAL A 110 -3.84 11.17 9.26
N ARG A 111 -2.99 10.14 9.22
CA ARG A 111 -2.09 9.86 8.09
C ARG A 111 -2.80 9.66 6.74
N ASN A 112 -3.95 8.97 6.72
CA ASN A 112 -4.65 8.65 5.48
C ASN A 112 -5.19 9.94 4.84
N CYS A 113 -5.78 10.86 5.61
CA CYS A 113 -6.23 12.13 5.07
C CYS A 113 -5.05 13.05 4.72
N ALA A 114 -3.95 12.96 5.46
CA ALA A 114 -2.75 13.78 5.25
C ALA A 114 -1.81 13.27 4.15
N GLY A 115 -2.04 12.07 3.61
CA GLY A 115 -1.17 11.49 2.59
C GLY A 115 0.19 11.04 3.13
N ILE A 116 0.27 10.71 4.42
CA ILE A 116 1.46 10.19 5.08
C ILE A 116 1.46 8.67 4.90
N SER A 117 2.40 8.18 4.10
CA SER A 117 2.55 6.78 3.74
C SER A 117 3.30 5.98 4.80
N ASN A 118 3.24 4.65 4.70
CA ASN A 118 4.02 3.79 5.59
C ASN A 118 5.54 4.01 5.42
N VAL A 119 5.99 4.47 4.25
CA VAL A 119 7.41 4.81 4.01
C VAL A 119 7.82 6.05 4.78
N ASP A 120 6.95 7.07 4.86
CA ASP A 120 7.22 8.32 5.58
C ASP A 120 7.44 8.06 7.09
N ILE A 121 6.69 7.12 7.67
CA ILE A 121 6.80 6.77 9.10
C ILE A 121 7.81 5.66 9.38
N ARG A 122 8.37 4.99 8.35
CA ARG A 122 9.25 3.83 8.51
C ARG A 122 10.40 4.10 9.49
N PRO A 123 11.16 5.21 9.38
CA PRO A 123 12.29 5.47 10.29
C PRO A 123 11.84 5.53 11.76
N LEU A 124 10.64 6.04 12.02
CA LEU A 124 10.09 6.14 13.37
C LEU A 124 9.53 4.80 13.88
N THR A 125 8.92 3.98 13.01
CA THR A 125 8.40 2.67 13.41
C THR A 125 9.51 1.70 13.83
N GLU A 126 10.72 1.84 13.27
CA GLU A 126 11.87 1.02 13.64
C GLU A 126 12.37 1.30 15.07
N LEU A 127 12.05 2.47 15.63
CA LEU A 127 12.32 2.85 17.02
C LEU A 127 11.39 2.18 18.04
N LEU A 128 10.29 1.57 17.59
CA LEU A 128 9.31 0.92 18.49
C LEU A 128 9.78 -0.44 19.03
N ARG A 129 11.04 -0.83 18.82
CA ARG A 129 11.58 -2.10 19.30
C ARG A 129 11.80 -2.03 20.81
N GLY A 130 11.04 -2.83 21.55
CA GLY A 130 11.16 -2.98 23.00
C GLY A 130 9.79 -2.93 23.69
N THR A 131 9.76 -3.25 24.99
CA THR A 131 8.53 -3.31 25.78
C THR A 131 8.52 -2.35 26.97
N GLN A 132 9.66 -1.71 27.29
CA GLN A 132 9.78 -0.83 28.45
C GLN A 132 9.46 0.64 28.09
N PRO A 133 8.37 1.23 28.61
CA PRO A 133 7.90 2.55 28.18
C PRO A 133 8.90 3.70 28.42
N ALA A 134 9.69 3.61 29.50
CA ALA A 134 10.69 4.62 29.88
C ALA A 134 12.06 4.40 29.21
N ALA A 135 12.22 3.38 28.37
CA ALA A 135 13.48 3.12 27.68
C ALA A 135 13.90 4.35 26.87
N ARG A 136 15.16 4.77 27.02
CA ARG A 136 15.70 5.94 26.33
C ARG A 136 15.86 5.65 24.84
N ILE A 137 15.41 6.60 24.02
CA ILE A 137 15.57 6.55 22.57
C ILE A 137 16.45 7.71 22.12
N LEU A 138 17.43 7.39 21.28
CA LEU A 138 18.29 8.37 20.61
C LEU A 138 17.80 8.55 19.18
N LEU A 139 17.42 9.79 18.85
CA LEU A 139 16.99 10.15 17.51
C LEU A 139 18.21 10.50 16.65
N THR A 140 18.37 9.82 15.52
CA THR A 140 19.37 10.12 14.49
C THR A 140 18.90 11.28 13.63
N GLU A 141 19.76 11.81 12.76
CA GLU A 141 19.37 12.82 11.77
C GLU A 141 18.22 12.36 10.87
N GLU A 142 18.21 11.07 10.49
CA GLU A 142 17.14 10.47 9.69
C GLU A 142 15.78 10.54 10.40
N HIS A 143 15.75 10.25 11.71
CA HIS A 143 14.52 10.34 12.50
C HIS A 143 14.00 11.77 12.58
N HIS A 144 14.89 12.75 12.77
CA HIS A 144 14.52 14.17 12.79
C HIS A 144 14.01 14.64 11.43
N ALA A 145 14.66 14.25 10.34
CA ALA A 145 14.23 14.57 8.98
C ALA A 145 12.85 13.97 8.66
N ALA A 146 12.59 12.72 9.07
CA ALA A 146 11.28 12.08 8.92
C ALA A 146 10.18 12.83 9.69
N LEU A 147 10.43 13.21 10.96
CA LEU A 147 9.50 13.99 11.77
C LEU A 147 9.20 15.36 11.14
N GLN A 148 10.23 16.09 10.69
CA GLN A 148 10.06 17.38 10.02
C GLN A 148 9.22 17.25 8.76
N HIS A 149 9.49 16.24 7.93
CA HIS A 149 8.72 15.96 6.73
C HIS A 149 7.24 15.66 7.03
N ILE A 150 6.98 14.88 8.10
CA ILE A 150 5.62 14.58 8.54
C ILE A 150 4.91 15.84 9.03
N VAL A 151 5.57 16.67 9.84
CA VAL A 151 5.00 17.95 10.32
C VAL A 151 4.67 18.88 9.16
N GLU A 152 5.54 18.98 8.15
CA GLU A 152 5.29 19.75 6.93
C GLU A 152 4.04 19.23 6.20
N LYS A 153 3.94 17.90 6.00
CA LYS A 153 2.75 17.26 5.41
C LYS A 153 1.48 17.58 6.23
N LEU A 154 1.53 17.46 7.55
CA LEU A 154 0.38 17.73 8.42
C LEU A 154 -0.07 19.20 8.36
N SER A 155 0.87 20.14 8.31
CA SER A 155 0.56 21.57 8.25
C SER A 155 -0.12 22.00 6.94
N THR A 156 0.19 21.30 5.85
CA THR A 156 -0.36 21.57 4.50
C THR A 156 -1.53 20.66 4.14
N ALA A 157 -1.75 19.59 4.92
CA ALA A 157 -2.81 18.62 4.71
C ALA A 157 -4.18 19.19 5.00
N TRP A 158 -5.11 18.89 4.09
CA TRP A 158 -6.53 19.10 4.30
C TRP A 158 -7.32 18.11 3.44
N THR A 159 -8.56 17.87 3.82
CA THR A 159 -9.53 17.12 3.04
C THR A 159 -10.84 17.90 2.95
N THR A 160 -11.69 17.56 1.99
CA THR A 160 -13.03 18.16 1.88
C THR A 160 -14.03 17.42 2.77
N ARG A 161 -15.15 18.05 3.07
CA ARG A 161 -16.31 17.33 3.62
C ARG A 161 -16.90 16.41 2.56
N ARG A 162 -17.47 15.29 2.97
CA ARG A 162 -18.25 14.42 2.07
C ARG A 162 -19.44 15.21 1.51
N LEU A 163 -19.48 15.35 0.20
CA LEU A 163 -20.58 15.96 -0.54
C LEU A 163 -21.54 14.86 -0.96
N LEU A 164 -22.70 14.71 -0.29
CA LEU A 164 -23.60 13.54 -0.37
C LEU A 164 -24.09 13.21 -1.78
N ASP A 165 -24.18 14.22 -2.64
CA ASP A 165 -24.54 14.16 -4.05
C ASP A 165 -23.50 13.47 -4.95
N LEU A 166 -22.24 13.41 -4.51
CA LEU A 166 -21.17 12.74 -5.25
C LEU A 166 -21.06 11.26 -4.87
N GLN A 167 -20.72 10.42 -5.84
CA GLN A 167 -20.32 9.05 -5.58
C GLN A 167 -18.85 8.98 -5.12
N ILE A 168 -18.48 7.87 -4.46
CA ILE A 168 -17.09 7.61 -4.10
C ILE A 168 -16.52 6.57 -5.04
N SER A 169 -15.42 6.92 -5.69
CA SER A 169 -14.66 6.05 -6.59
C SER A 169 -13.33 5.66 -5.95
N LEU A 170 -12.81 4.48 -6.28
CA LEU A 170 -11.49 4.04 -5.87
C LEU A 170 -10.49 4.27 -6.98
N LEU A 171 -9.54 5.16 -6.74
CA LEU A 171 -8.44 5.43 -7.66
C LEU A 171 -7.17 4.73 -7.23
N ILE A 172 -6.60 3.92 -8.12
CA ILE A 172 -5.27 3.37 -7.97
C ILE A 172 -4.26 4.30 -8.66
N CYS A 173 -3.14 4.60 -7.98
CA CYS A 173 -2.08 5.44 -8.54
C CYS A 173 -0.69 4.93 -8.19
N ASN A 174 0.26 5.17 -9.09
CA ASN A 174 1.67 4.90 -8.87
C ASN A 174 2.41 6.21 -8.56
N LEU A 175 2.41 6.60 -7.30
CA LEU A 175 3.16 7.75 -6.82
C LEU A 175 4.47 7.24 -6.25
N ASP A 176 5.58 7.53 -6.92
CA ASP A 176 6.89 7.16 -6.38
C ASP A 176 7.07 7.82 -5.01
N THR A 177 7.69 7.08 -4.10
CA THR A 177 8.01 7.50 -2.74
C THR A 177 8.86 8.76 -2.67
N LYS A 178 9.59 9.10 -3.75
CA LYS A 178 10.38 10.34 -3.85
C LYS A 178 9.56 11.60 -4.09
N ASP A 179 8.28 11.47 -4.47
CA ASP A 179 7.42 12.62 -4.66
C ASP A 179 7.00 13.21 -3.30
N ARG A 180 7.75 14.22 -2.85
CA ARG A 180 7.37 15.17 -1.78
C ARG A 180 6.03 15.87 -2.05
N GLU A 181 5.40 15.59 -3.19
CA GLU A 181 4.26 16.30 -3.72
C GLU A 181 2.91 15.70 -3.32
N LYS A 182 2.80 14.57 -2.62
CA LYS A 182 1.48 13.95 -2.29
C LYS A 182 0.48 14.91 -1.63
N SER A 183 0.94 15.75 -0.71
CA SER A 183 0.13 16.82 -0.11
C SER A 183 -0.23 17.92 -1.12
N LYS A 184 0.69 18.28 -2.04
CA LYS A 184 0.42 19.17 -3.17
C LYS A 184 -0.55 18.55 -4.19
N LEU A 185 -0.48 17.25 -4.45
CA LEU A 185 -1.41 16.54 -5.34
C LEU A 185 -2.84 16.65 -4.81
N LYS A 186 -3.03 16.56 -3.50
CA LYS A 186 -4.33 16.78 -2.86
C LYS A 186 -4.82 18.22 -3.02
N GLN A 187 -3.92 19.20 -2.91
CA GLN A 187 -4.23 20.60 -3.19
C GLN A 187 -4.62 20.81 -4.66
N LEU A 188 -3.88 20.21 -5.60
CA LEU A 188 -4.13 20.28 -7.04
C LEU A 188 -5.41 19.56 -7.46
N ALA A 189 -5.74 18.42 -6.85
CA ALA A 189 -6.95 17.65 -7.13
C ALA A 189 -8.21 18.45 -6.79
N ASN A 190 -8.20 19.13 -5.65
CA ASN A 190 -9.38 19.82 -5.12
C ASN A 190 -9.68 21.16 -5.83
N HIS A 191 -9.19 21.34 -7.07
CA HIS A 191 -9.54 22.42 -7.99
C HIS A 191 -10.46 21.96 -9.15
N ASN A 192 -11.23 20.88 -8.96
CA ASN A 192 -12.12 20.21 -9.93
C ASN A 192 -11.33 19.45 -11.03
N PRO A 193 -11.66 18.18 -11.38
CA PRO A 193 -13.00 17.57 -11.37
C PRO A 193 -13.37 16.60 -10.21
N PHE A 194 -12.54 16.41 -9.18
CA PHE A 194 -12.82 15.44 -8.10
C PHE A 194 -12.16 15.87 -6.79
N TYR A 195 -12.60 15.31 -5.68
CA TYR A 195 -12.02 15.57 -4.36
C TYR A 195 -11.40 14.32 -3.76
N ILE A 196 -10.20 14.45 -3.20
CA ILE A 196 -9.55 13.32 -2.52
C ILE A 196 -10.00 13.29 -1.06
N LEU A 197 -10.65 12.20 -0.64
CA LEU A 197 -11.05 12.00 0.75
C LEU A 197 -9.88 11.47 1.59
N GLU A 198 -9.39 10.27 1.26
CA GLU A 198 -8.33 9.56 1.98
C GLU A 198 -7.33 8.93 1.00
N TRP A 199 -6.11 8.72 1.48
CA TRP A 199 -5.09 7.90 0.81
C TRP A 199 -4.99 6.54 1.48
N VAL A 200 -4.90 5.48 0.67
CA VAL A 200 -4.68 4.10 1.11
C VAL A 200 -3.32 3.64 0.61
N PHE A 201 -2.53 3.02 1.50
CA PHE A 201 -1.15 2.66 1.21
C PHE A 201 -0.90 1.14 1.31
N LEU A 202 0.01 0.67 0.47
CA LEU A 202 0.65 -0.64 0.65
C LEU A 202 1.55 -0.64 1.88
N ARG A 203 1.87 -1.84 2.35
CA ARG A 203 2.91 -2.03 3.38
C ARG A 203 4.25 -1.54 2.82
N VAL A 204 5.16 -1.10 3.69
CA VAL A 204 6.54 -0.73 3.29
C VAL A 204 7.21 -1.93 2.63
N GLN A 205 7.08 -3.09 3.27
CA GLN A 205 7.64 -4.35 2.82
C GLN A 205 6.51 -5.29 2.38
N PRO A 206 6.62 -5.92 1.21
CA PRO A 206 5.75 -7.01 0.80
C PRO A 206 5.71 -8.13 1.85
N CYS A 207 4.59 -8.86 1.90
CA CYS A 207 4.47 -10.01 2.80
C CYS A 207 5.31 -11.19 2.31
N ILE A 208 5.40 -11.35 0.99
CA ILE A 208 6.15 -12.39 0.28
C ILE A 208 7.42 -11.80 -0.34
N SER A 209 8.42 -12.63 -0.62
CA SER A 209 9.73 -12.16 -1.12
C SER A 209 9.63 -11.37 -2.43
N VAL A 210 8.75 -11.82 -3.34
CA VAL A 210 8.49 -11.19 -4.63
C VAL A 210 6.99 -11.10 -4.84
N GLN A 211 6.46 -9.88 -4.72
CA GLN A 211 5.06 -9.56 -4.93
C GLN A 211 4.91 -8.90 -6.30
N THR A 212 4.16 -9.54 -7.19
CA THR A 212 3.88 -9.01 -8.52
C THR A 212 3.07 -7.72 -8.44
N ARG A 213 3.13 -6.90 -9.49
CA ARG A 213 2.34 -5.66 -9.55
C ARG A 213 0.83 -5.91 -9.44
N PRO A 214 0.22 -6.87 -10.16
CA PRO A 214 -1.21 -7.17 -10.00
C PRO A 214 -1.59 -7.62 -8.59
N GLU A 215 -0.72 -8.36 -7.87
CA GLU A 215 -0.96 -8.73 -6.47
C GLU A 215 -0.96 -7.51 -5.54
N ALA A 216 -0.04 -6.58 -5.76
CA ALA A 216 0.01 -5.33 -5.01
C ALA A 216 -1.22 -4.46 -5.28
N VAL A 217 -1.66 -4.37 -6.54
CA VAL A 217 -2.88 -3.65 -6.92
C VAL A 217 -4.13 -4.33 -6.34
N GLY A 218 -4.20 -5.66 -6.38
CA GLY A 218 -5.28 -6.42 -5.73
C GLY A 218 -5.33 -6.18 -4.21
N GLU A 219 -4.18 -6.03 -3.54
CA GLU A 219 -4.15 -5.63 -2.12
C GLU A 219 -4.70 -4.21 -1.91
N LEU A 220 -4.33 -3.25 -2.76
CA LEU A 220 -4.88 -1.88 -2.69
C LEU A 220 -6.38 -1.85 -2.95
N ILE A 221 -6.87 -2.62 -3.93
CA ILE A 221 -8.30 -2.73 -4.23
C ILE A 221 -9.06 -3.24 -3.00
N ARG A 222 -8.61 -4.35 -2.39
CA ARG A 222 -9.26 -4.90 -1.19
C ARG A 222 -9.25 -3.90 -0.02
N LYS A 223 -8.13 -3.23 0.23
CA LYS A 223 -8.03 -2.21 1.28
C LYS A 223 -8.94 -1.01 0.99
N GLY A 224 -8.96 -0.54 -0.26
CA GLY A 224 -9.78 0.59 -0.70
C GLY A 224 -11.27 0.29 -0.57
N ARG A 225 -11.72 -0.85 -1.09
CA ARG A 225 -13.12 -1.33 -0.97
C ARG A 225 -13.55 -1.44 0.49
N SER A 226 -12.77 -2.14 1.32
CA SER A 226 -13.02 -2.26 2.77
C SER A 226 -13.13 -0.88 3.43
N ARG A 227 -12.23 0.05 3.09
CA ARG A 227 -12.24 1.38 3.67
C ARG A 227 -13.46 2.20 3.23
N ILE A 228 -13.89 2.09 1.98
CA ILE A 228 -15.06 2.79 1.47
C ILE A 228 -16.34 2.24 2.10
N LEU A 229 -16.43 0.92 2.29
CA LEU A 229 -17.49 0.26 3.05
C LEU A 229 -17.53 0.72 4.50
N GLU A 230 -16.39 0.81 5.20
CA GLU A 230 -16.32 1.33 6.57
C GLU A 230 -16.83 2.79 6.67
N LEU A 231 -16.55 3.60 5.64
CA LEU A 231 -16.90 5.02 5.62
C LEU A 231 -18.36 5.28 5.23
N THR A 232 -18.94 4.44 4.37
CA THR A 232 -20.24 4.73 3.73
C THR A 232 -21.28 3.62 3.80
N GLY A 233 -20.87 2.41 4.18
CA GLY A 233 -21.71 1.21 4.09
C GLY A 233 -21.96 0.72 2.66
N GLN A 234 -21.27 1.27 1.65
CA GLN A 234 -21.43 0.93 0.24
C GLN A 234 -20.08 0.67 -0.43
N GLU A 235 -20.07 -0.12 -1.50
CA GLU A 235 -18.92 -0.31 -2.39
C GLU A 235 -18.63 0.97 -3.20
N PRO A 236 -17.40 1.17 -3.72
CA PRO A 236 -17.14 2.27 -4.64
C PRO A 236 -18.00 2.15 -5.90
N ALA A 237 -18.36 3.28 -6.49
CA ALA A 237 -19.09 3.30 -7.77
C ALA A 237 -18.24 2.73 -8.92
N ASP A 238 -16.96 3.08 -8.95
CA ASP A 238 -15.99 2.60 -9.92
C ASP A 238 -14.59 2.43 -9.31
N ILE A 239 -13.78 1.62 -9.98
CA ILE A 239 -12.36 1.43 -9.68
C ILE A 239 -11.55 1.78 -10.91
N SER A 240 -10.69 2.78 -10.76
CA SER A 240 -9.82 3.26 -11.82
C SER A 240 -8.39 2.77 -11.63
N ILE A 241 -7.84 2.07 -12.63
CA ILE A 241 -6.48 1.50 -12.60
C ILE A 241 -5.60 2.14 -13.69
N PRO A 242 -4.37 2.60 -13.39
CA PRO A 242 -3.57 3.42 -14.31
C PRO A 242 -2.76 2.56 -15.31
N VAL A 243 -3.42 1.61 -15.97
CA VAL A 243 -2.85 0.72 -17.00
C VAL A 243 -3.59 0.90 -18.34
N SER A 244 -3.09 0.32 -19.43
CA SER A 244 -3.84 0.35 -20.70
C SER A 244 -5.11 -0.50 -20.61
N ALA A 245 -6.09 -0.27 -21.49
CA ALA A 245 -7.31 -1.10 -21.52
C ALA A 245 -6.99 -2.58 -21.82
N VAL A 246 -6.01 -2.82 -22.71
CA VAL A 246 -5.56 -4.17 -23.06
C VAL A 246 -4.89 -4.87 -21.87
N ASP A 247 -4.05 -4.15 -21.13
CA ASP A 247 -3.39 -4.70 -19.93
C ASP A 247 -4.41 -4.98 -18.83
N LEU A 248 -5.39 -4.09 -18.63
CA LEU A 248 -6.46 -4.30 -17.67
C LEU A 248 -7.24 -5.58 -18.01
N GLU A 249 -7.61 -5.77 -19.27
CA GLU A 249 -8.27 -6.99 -19.74
C GLU A 249 -7.41 -8.23 -19.51
N TRP A 250 -6.12 -8.15 -19.79
CA TRP A 250 -5.19 -9.24 -19.50
C TRP A 250 -5.11 -9.55 -18.00
N TRP A 251 -5.02 -8.53 -17.15
CA TRP A 251 -4.96 -8.67 -15.71
C TRP A 251 -6.24 -9.31 -15.16
N MET A 252 -7.41 -8.88 -15.65
CA MET A 252 -8.70 -9.47 -15.25
C MET A 252 -8.80 -10.96 -15.61
N ARG A 253 -8.19 -11.39 -16.73
CA ARG A 253 -8.21 -12.79 -17.17
C ARG A 253 -7.16 -13.68 -16.48
N ASN A 254 -5.97 -13.14 -16.22
CA ASN A 254 -4.81 -13.95 -15.86
C ASN A 254 -4.31 -13.74 -14.42
N SER A 255 -4.78 -12.71 -13.71
CA SER A 255 -4.38 -12.44 -12.34
C SER A 255 -5.45 -12.88 -11.33
N LEU A 256 -5.19 -14.00 -10.65
CA LEU A 256 -6.03 -14.47 -9.55
C LEU A 256 -6.19 -13.39 -8.46
N ALA A 257 -5.13 -12.63 -8.16
CA ALA A 257 -5.19 -11.59 -7.13
C ALA A 257 -6.15 -10.45 -7.48
N ILE A 258 -6.23 -10.07 -8.77
CA ILE A 258 -7.20 -9.07 -9.25
C ILE A 258 -8.60 -9.65 -9.23
N GLN A 259 -8.79 -10.88 -9.72
CA GLN A 259 -10.09 -11.57 -9.70
C GLN A 259 -10.65 -11.70 -8.28
N GLN A 260 -9.81 -12.11 -7.32
CA GLN A 260 -10.18 -12.19 -5.91
C GLN A 260 -10.50 -10.81 -5.32
N ALA A 261 -9.72 -9.78 -5.68
CA ALA A 261 -9.95 -8.43 -5.20
C ALA A 261 -11.24 -7.79 -5.75
N LEU A 262 -11.74 -8.27 -6.89
CA LEU A 262 -12.96 -7.82 -7.55
C LEU A 262 -14.14 -8.77 -7.37
N LEU A 263 -13.97 -9.87 -6.65
CA LEU A 263 -15.05 -10.82 -6.41
C LEU A 263 -16.22 -10.11 -5.71
N GLY A 264 -17.43 -10.29 -6.24
CA GLY A 264 -18.65 -9.66 -5.76
C GLY A 264 -18.72 -8.14 -5.96
N PHE A 265 -17.81 -7.53 -6.73
CA PHE A 265 -17.88 -6.12 -7.07
C PHE A 265 -18.81 -5.91 -8.26
N GLU A 266 -19.84 -5.09 -8.09
CA GLU A 266 -20.85 -4.81 -9.12
C GLU A 266 -20.58 -3.51 -9.90
N GLY A 267 -19.63 -2.69 -9.44
CA GLY A 267 -19.26 -1.45 -10.10
C GLY A 267 -18.36 -1.66 -11.33
N VAL A 268 -17.99 -0.55 -11.97
CA VAL A 268 -17.16 -0.59 -13.20
C VAL A 268 -15.68 -0.52 -12.85
N VAL A 269 -14.88 -1.40 -13.45
CA VAL A 269 -13.42 -1.30 -13.40
C VAL A 269 -12.92 -0.80 -14.75
N HIS A 270 -12.17 0.30 -14.76
CA HIS A 270 -11.72 0.90 -16.01
C HIS A 270 -10.31 1.48 -15.95
N SER A 271 -9.72 1.62 -17.14
CA SER A 271 -8.43 2.30 -17.35
C SER A 271 -8.59 3.81 -17.53
N GLN A 272 -9.82 4.32 -17.62
CA GLN A 272 -10.07 5.75 -17.76
C GLN A 272 -9.63 6.48 -16.49
N GLN A 273 -8.80 7.50 -16.68
CA GLN A 273 -8.28 8.34 -15.60
C GLN A 273 -8.89 9.73 -15.75
N PRO A 274 -9.16 10.46 -14.64
CA PRO A 274 -9.79 11.77 -14.75
C PRO A 274 -8.89 12.78 -15.50
N GLN A 275 -9.46 13.89 -15.98
CA GLN A 275 -8.74 14.89 -16.79
C GLN A 275 -8.03 15.93 -15.90
N GLY A 276 -6.87 16.45 -16.35
CA GLY A 276 -6.11 17.51 -15.66
C GLY A 276 -4.59 17.30 -15.53
N LYS A 277 -3.86 18.35 -15.12
CA LYS A 277 -2.40 18.35 -14.97
C LYS A 277 -1.89 17.30 -13.97
N LEU A 278 -2.62 17.11 -12.88
CA LEU A 278 -2.36 16.08 -11.86
C LEU A 278 -2.30 14.67 -12.48
N TRP A 279 -3.13 14.41 -13.48
CA TRP A 279 -3.19 13.10 -14.13
C TRP A 279 -2.10 12.89 -15.15
N GLN A 280 -1.55 13.95 -15.73
CA GLN A 280 -0.34 13.83 -16.53
C GLN A 280 0.83 13.34 -15.67
N ILE A 281 0.91 13.77 -14.40
CA ILE A 281 1.92 13.29 -13.45
C ILE A 281 1.68 11.81 -13.12
N ILE A 282 0.45 11.43 -12.76
CA ILE A 282 0.10 10.04 -12.43
C ILE A 282 0.28 9.10 -13.64
N ARG A 283 0.00 9.58 -14.87
CA ARG A 283 0.17 8.83 -16.13
C ARG A 283 1.62 8.61 -16.54
N ARG A 284 2.59 9.40 -16.06
CA ARG A 284 4.00 9.21 -16.43
C ARG A 284 4.57 7.89 -15.88
N ASN A 285 3.93 7.32 -14.86
CA ASN A 285 4.37 6.12 -14.16
C ASN A 285 3.49 4.90 -14.48
N ARG A 286 3.16 4.67 -15.76
CA ARG A 286 2.39 3.47 -16.17
C ARG A 286 3.16 2.21 -15.79
N TRP A 287 2.43 1.24 -15.24
CA TRP A 287 2.98 -0.10 -14.98
C TRP A 287 3.15 -0.88 -16.26
N LEU A 288 4.13 -1.77 -16.24
CA LEU A 288 4.54 -2.57 -17.39
C LEU A 288 3.48 -3.57 -17.85
N GLU A 289 3.62 -3.86 -19.13
CA GLU A 289 2.89 -4.74 -20.06
C GLU A 289 2.81 -6.20 -19.60
N LYS A 290 2.05 -7.01 -20.36
CA LYS A 290 2.09 -8.48 -20.34
C LYS A 290 3.53 -9.01 -20.11
N PRO A 291 3.75 -9.98 -19.19
CA PRO A 291 5.08 -10.51 -18.90
C PRO A 291 5.80 -10.94 -20.20
N LYS A 292 7.08 -10.54 -20.33
CA LYS A 292 7.99 -10.96 -21.40
C LYS A 292 8.38 -12.44 -21.26
N VAL A 293 8.23 -12.97 -20.05
CA VAL A 293 8.41 -14.38 -19.76
C VAL A 293 7.14 -15.11 -20.19
N VAL A 294 7.25 -15.97 -21.19
CA VAL A 294 6.15 -16.80 -21.69
C VAL A 294 6.08 -18.12 -20.93
N ASP A 295 4.88 -18.69 -20.86
CA ASP A 295 4.57 -19.94 -20.16
C ASP A 295 4.81 -21.20 -21.03
N ARG A 296 5.24 -21.02 -22.27
CA ARG A 296 5.45 -22.10 -23.25
C ARG A 296 6.83 -22.03 -23.89
N PRO A 297 7.41 -23.17 -24.29
CA PRO A 297 8.66 -23.19 -25.04
C PRO A 297 8.56 -22.38 -26.33
N ILE A 298 9.63 -21.65 -26.65
CA ILE A 298 9.77 -20.83 -27.85
C ILE A 298 10.40 -21.70 -28.94
N PRO A 299 9.72 -21.98 -30.08
CA PRO A 299 10.18 -22.96 -31.08
C PRO A 299 11.58 -22.68 -31.66
N GLU A 300 11.93 -21.42 -31.88
CA GLU A 300 13.22 -21.00 -32.47
C GLU A 300 14.20 -20.48 -31.40
N GLY A 301 13.89 -20.67 -30.12
CA GLY A 301 14.72 -20.19 -29.02
C GLY A 301 15.86 -21.13 -28.67
N THR A 302 17.03 -20.59 -28.36
CA THR A 302 18.15 -21.36 -27.81
C THR A 302 17.70 -22.04 -26.51
N THR A 303 17.97 -23.33 -26.37
CA THR A 303 17.60 -24.08 -25.16
C THR A 303 18.81 -24.28 -24.27
N VAL A 304 18.74 -23.78 -23.04
CA VAL A 304 19.81 -23.83 -22.05
C VAL A 304 19.31 -24.61 -20.84
N TYR A 305 20.05 -25.64 -20.45
CA TYR A 305 19.81 -26.42 -19.26
C TYR A 305 20.64 -25.87 -18.11
N THR A 306 20.02 -25.64 -16.96
CA THR A 306 20.68 -25.09 -15.77
C THR A 306 20.53 -26.03 -14.59
N ASP A 307 21.61 -26.21 -13.83
CA ASP A 307 21.65 -27.00 -12.60
C ASP A 307 22.63 -26.35 -11.60
N ALA A 308 22.47 -26.67 -10.32
CA ALA A 308 23.37 -26.23 -9.26
C ALA A 308 23.56 -27.30 -8.19
N GLY A 309 24.82 -27.53 -7.82
CA GLY A 309 25.18 -28.49 -6.78
C GLY A 309 25.56 -27.82 -5.47
N LYS A 310 24.84 -28.12 -4.38
CA LYS A 310 25.18 -27.62 -3.03
C LYS A 310 26.55 -28.13 -2.54
N ARG A 311 26.88 -29.40 -2.83
CA ARG A 311 28.15 -30.02 -2.41
C ARG A 311 29.33 -29.55 -3.25
N SER A 312 29.14 -29.41 -4.56
CA SER A 312 30.15 -28.88 -5.48
C SER A 312 30.32 -27.36 -5.33
N LYS A 313 29.34 -26.66 -4.73
CA LYS A 313 29.26 -25.20 -4.68
C LYS A 313 29.42 -24.58 -6.07
N GLN A 314 28.77 -25.16 -7.06
CA GLN A 314 28.88 -24.76 -8.45
C GLN A 314 27.51 -24.73 -9.10
N ALA A 315 27.28 -23.69 -9.89
CA ALA A 315 26.20 -23.61 -10.85
C ALA A 315 26.73 -23.95 -12.24
N VAL A 316 25.90 -24.55 -13.08
CA VAL A 316 26.26 -24.92 -14.45
C VAL A 316 25.15 -24.55 -15.42
N CYS A 317 25.54 -24.09 -16.60
CA CYS A 317 24.67 -23.91 -17.76
C CYS A 317 25.21 -24.75 -18.92
N VAL A 318 24.35 -25.50 -19.58
CA VAL A 318 24.69 -26.38 -20.70
C VAL A 318 23.75 -26.11 -21.86
N TRP A 319 24.26 -25.94 -23.07
CA TRP A 319 23.44 -25.70 -24.26
C TRP A 319 24.04 -26.35 -25.50
N PRO A 320 23.21 -26.73 -26.48
CA PRO A 320 23.68 -27.20 -27.77
C PRO A 320 23.94 -26.02 -28.73
N GLU A 321 25.03 -26.07 -29.50
CA GLU A 321 25.33 -25.14 -30.59
C GLU A 321 26.02 -25.92 -31.73
N ALA A 322 25.50 -25.84 -32.95
CA ALA A 322 26.06 -26.49 -34.14
C ALA A 322 26.48 -27.97 -33.96
N SER A 323 25.62 -28.79 -33.34
CA SER A 323 25.85 -30.22 -33.02
C SER A 323 26.93 -30.50 -31.98
N GLN A 324 27.38 -29.49 -31.23
CA GLN A 324 28.29 -29.64 -30.08
C GLN A 324 27.62 -29.14 -28.80
N TRP A 325 28.00 -29.74 -27.68
CA TRP A 325 27.52 -29.34 -26.35
C TRP A 325 28.51 -28.40 -25.69
N HIS A 326 28.04 -27.22 -25.32
CA HIS A 326 28.80 -26.22 -24.59
C HIS A 326 28.40 -26.23 -23.13
N LYS A 327 29.36 -25.93 -22.25
CA LYS A 327 29.12 -25.80 -20.81
C LYS A 327 29.79 -24.56 -20.26
N GLN A 328 29.10 -23.87 -19.37
CA GLN A 328 29.64 -22.80 -18.54
C GLN A 328 29.56 -23.22 -17.08
N LEU A 329 30.70 -23.22 -16.39
CA LEU A 329 30.76 -23.41 -14.94
C LEU A 329 30.80 -22.06 -14.25
N LEU A 330 29.98 -21.90 -13.20
CA LEU A 330 29.85 -20.70 -12.40
C LEU A 330 30.23 -21.08 -10.95
N PRO A 331 31.44 -20.73 -10.49
CA PRO A 331 31.87 -21.09 -9.14
C PRO A 331 31.07 -20.28 -8.11
N GLY A 332 30.57 -20.98 -7.09
CA GLY A 332 29.91 -20.37 -5.95
C GLY A 332 30.87 -19.60 -5.06
N GLN A 333 30.34 -18.61 -4.37
CA GLN A 333 31.04 -17.79 -3.39
C GLN A 333 30.74 -18.25 -1.96
N GLU A 334 31.49 -17.72 -1.00
CA GLU A 334 31.19 -17.96 0.41
C GLU A 334 29.83 -17.35 0.77
N GLY A 335 28.97 -18.13 1.45
CA GLY A 335 27.60 -17.75 1.77
C GLY A 335 26.56 -18.09 0.70
N ASP A 336 26.96 -18.69 -0.43
CA ASP A 336 26.01 -19.21 -1.41
C ASP A 336 25.19 -20.38 -0.84
N THR A 337 23.90 -20.30 -1.09
CA THR A 337 22.91 -21.36 -0.86
C THR A 337 22.57 -22.03 -2.18
N LEU A 338 21.88 -23.18 -2.13
CA LEU A 338 21.42 -23.83 -3.36
C LEU A 338 20.56 -22.87 -4.21
N GLN A 339 19.63 -22.15 -3.58
CA GLN A 339 18.76 -21.17 -4.26
C GLN A 339 19.53 -20.04 -4.95
N THR A 340 20.61 -19.55 -4.33
CA THR A 340 21.40 -18.46 -4.92
C THR A 340 22.25 -18.97 -6.09
N LEU A 341 22.73 -20.21 -6.04
CA LEU A 341 23.43 -20.85 -7.17
C LEU A 341 22.48 -21.13 -8.35
N GLU A 342 21.31 -21.71 -8.09
CA GLU A 342 20.28 -21.96 -9.10
C GLU A 342 19.87 -20.65 -9.80
N LEU A 343 19.62 -19.58 -9.02
CA LEU A 343 19.32 -18.27 -9.58
C LEU A 343 20.49 -17.69 -10.38
N THR A 344 21.73 -17.91 -9.93
CA THR A 344 22.91 -17.42 -10.64
C THR A 344 23.05 -18.07 -12.01
N ALA A 345 22.78 -19.37 -12.13
CA ALA A 345 22.75 -20.07 -13.41
C ALA A 345 21.72 -19.45 -14.37
N VAL A 346 20.49 -19.28 -13.90
CA VAL A 346 19.40 -18.74 -14.74
C VAL A 346 19.63 -17.28 -15.11
N ILE A 347 20.13 -16.45 -14.19
CA ILE A 347 20.50 -15.05 -14.48
C ILE A 347 21.58 -15.01 -15.55
N TRP A 348 22.62 -15.85 -15.44
CA TRP A 348 23.70 -15.90 -16.43
C TRP A 348 23.16 -16.26 -17.81
N ALA A 349 22.30 -17.28 -17.92
CA ALA A 349 21.68 -17.64 -19.20
C ALA A 349 20.84 -16.49 -19.78
N LEU A 350 20.04 -15.82 -18.94
CA LEU A 350 19.22 -14.69 -19.37
C LEU A 350 20.05 -13.48 -19.85
N GLU A 351 21.22 -13.25 -19.25
CA GLU A 351 22.17 -12.21 -19.65
C GLU A 351 22.91 -12.57 -20.95
N HIS A 352 23.31 -13.83 -21.11
CA HIS A 352 24.08 -14.27 -22.26
C HIS A 352 23.28 -14.20 -23.57
N TRP A 353 21.98 -14.56 -23.54
CA TRP A 353 21.07 -14.47 -24.68
C TRP A 353 20.06 -13.33 -24.53
N LEU A 354 20.50 -12.13 -24.11
CA LEU A 354 19.61 -11.00 -23.78
C LEU A 354 18.66 -10.60 -24.94
N ASN A 355 19.16 -10.66 -26.18
CA ASN A 355 18.46 -10.19 -27.38
C ASN A 355 17.93 -11.32 -28.27
N LEU A 356 18.06 -12.57 -27.83
CA LEU A 356 17.63 -13.74 -28.59
C LEU A 356 16.52 -14.48 -27.83
N PRO A 357 15.57 -15.14 -28.54
CA PRO A 357 14.59 -15.98 -27.89
C PRO A 357 15.29 -17.12 -27.13
N LEU A 358 14.87 -17.37 -25.89
CA LEU A 358 15.59 -18.26 -24.97
C LEU A 358 14.62 -19.16 -24.22
N ASN A 359 14.91 -20.46 -24.19
CA ASN A 359 14.27 -21.45 -23.33
C ASN A 359 15.27 -21.86 -22.24
N VAL A 360 15.00 -21.50 -21.00
CA VAL A 360 15.79 -21.97 -19.84
C VAL A 360 15.07 -23.16 -19.23
N VAL A 361 15.72 -24.31 -19.19
CA VAL A 361 15.21 -25.53 -18.56
C VAL A 361 15.92 -25.72 -17.24
N THR A 362 15.17 -25.77 -16.14
CA THR A 362 15.69 -25.90 -14.78
C THR A 362 14.90 -26.94 -14.00
N ASP A 363 15.56 -27.68 -13.13
CA ASP A 363 14.92 -28.56 -12.16
C ASP A 363 14.59 -27.86 -10.83
N SER A 364 14.94 -26.58 -10.71
CA SER A 364 14.56 -25.74 -9.57
C SER A 364 13.15 -25.18 -9.75
N LEU A 365 12.17 -25.82 -9.10
CA LEU A 365 10.80 -25.30 -9.01
C LEU A 365 10.77 -23.88 -8.42
N TYR A 366 11.71 -23.58 -7.52
CA TYR A 366 11.85 -22.26 -6.93
C TYR A 366 12.18 -21.19 -7.99
N VAL A 367 13.18 -21.43 -8.85
CA VAL A 367 13.56 -20.48 -9.89
C VAL A 367 12.49 -20.39 -10.98
N ALA A 368 11.96 -21.53 -11.43
CA ALA A 368 10.91 -21.58 -12.44
C ALA A 368 9.65 -20.81 -12.00
N GLY A 369 9.26 -20.89 -10.73
CA GLY A 369 8.15 -20.11 -10.18
C GLY A 369 8.46 -18.61 -10.00
N LEU A 370 9.73 -18.25 -9.75
CA LEU A 370 10.15 -16.88 -9.48
C LEU A 370 10.26 -16.03 -10.74
N VAL A 371 10.91 -16.53 -11.78
CA VAL A 371 11.29 -15.73 -12.97
C VAL A 371 10.08 -15.09 -13.65
N PRO A 372 8.93 -15.77 -13.88
CA PRO A 372 7.76 -15.14 -14.47
C PRO A 372 7.17 -13.99 -13.63
N ARG A 373 7.48 -13.95 -12.33
CA ARG A 373 6.89 -13.02 -11.36
C ARG A 373 7.71 -11.74 -11.17
N ILE A 374 8.99 -11.72 -11.56
CA ILE A 374 9.96 -10.72 -11.09
C ILE A 374 9.94 -9.38 -11.86
N GLN A 375 9.48 -9.38 -13.12
CA GLN A 375 9.70 -8.31 -14.13
C GLN A 375 9.28 -6.88 -13.68
N ASP A 376 8.22 -6.74 -12.88
CA ASP A 376 7.81 -5.47 -12.27
C ASP A 376 7.38 -5.67 -10.80
N ALA A 377 8.03 -6.62 -10.13
CA ALA A 377 7.68 -6.96 -8.75
C ALA A 377 8.22 -5.96 -7.72
N LEU A 378 7.45 -5.83 -6.65
CA LEU A 378 7.91 -5.32 -5.37
C LEU A 378 8.73 -6.42 -4.69
N ILE A 379 9.99 -6.13 -4.40
CA ILE A 379 10.92 -7.07 -3.78
C ILE A 379 11.03 -6.72 -2.30
N LYS A 380 10.78 -7.70 -1.45
CA LYS A 380 11.00 -7.59 -0.01
C LYS A 380 12.48 -7.54 0.29
N GLU A 381 12.88 -6.73 1.27
CA GLU A 381 14.24 -6.79 1.83
C GLU A 381 14.52 -8.21 2.35
N ALA A 382 15.46 -8.89 1.69
CA ALA A 382 15.83 -10.25 2.00
C ALA A 382 16.72 -10.30 3.24
N SER A 383 16.50 -11.28 4.13
CA SER A 383 17.40 -11.56 5.25
C SER A 383 18.80 -11.97 4.78
N ASN A 384 18.88 -12.64 3.63
CA ASN A 384 20.12 -12.93 2.92
C ASN A 384 20.40 -11.81 1.90
N PRO A 385 21.45 -10.96 2.11
CA PRO A 385 21.77 -9.87 1.20
C PRO A 385 22.12 -10.32 -0.21
N LEU A 386 22.75 -11.49 -0.37
CA LEU A 386 23.13 -12.03 -1.68
C LEU A 386 21.88 -12.38 -2.49
N LEU A 387 20.91 -13.05 -1.88
CA LEU A 387 19.64 -13.37 -2.52
C LEU A 387 18.88 -12.10 -2.93
N GLY A 388 18.87 -11.07 -2.07
CA GLY A 388 18.28 -9.77 -2.39
C GLY A 388 18.94 -9.12 -3.62
N ARG A 389 20.28 -9.14 -3.71
CA ARG A 389 21.00 -8.65 -4.90
C ARG A 389 20.65 -9.44 -6.16
N LEU A 390 20.52 -10.77 -6.05
CA LEU A 390 20.13 -11.61 -7.19
C LEU A 390 18.71 -11.32 -7.67
N PHE A 391 17.74 -11.06 -6.78
CA PHE A 391 16.40 -10.63 -7.20
C PHE A 391 16.42 -9.31 -7.96
N VAL A 392 17.19 -8.32 -7.48
CA VAL A 392 17.33 -7.02 -8.16
C VAL A 392 17.99 -7.19 -9.52
N ARG A 393 19.04 -8.03 -9.60
CA ARG A 393 19.73 -8.35 -10.86
C ARG A 393 18.80 -9.07 -11.84
N LEU A 394 18.11 -10.12 -11.40
CA LEU A 394 17.15 -10.86 -12.20
C LEU A 394 16.06 -9.93 -12.77
N ARG A 395 15.47 -9.07 -11.93
CA ARG A 395 14.50 -8.06 -12.38
C ARG A 395 15.09 -7.16 -13.47
N SER A 396 16.31 -6.66 -13.27
CA SER A 396 17.00 -5.81 -14.24
C SER A 396 17.21 -6.51 -15.57
N VAL A 397 17.69 -7.76 -15.54
CA VAL A 397 17.96 -8.55 -16.75
C VAL A 397 16.67 -8.79 -17.53
N ILE A 398 15.60 -9.27 -16.88
CA ILE A 398 14.31 -9.49 -17.54
C ILE A 398 13.76 -8.20 -18.15
N SER A 399 13.89 -7.07 -17.47
CA SER A 399 13.46 -5.77 -18.01
C SER A 399 14.25 -5.34 -19.25
N GLN A 400 15.56 -5.62 -19.29
CA GLN A 400 16.45 -5.29 -20.40
C GLN A 400 16.27 -6.20 -21.62
N ARG A 401 15.72 -7.40 -21.47
CA ARG A 401 15.50 -8.32 -22.60
C ARG A 401 14.60 -7.71 -23.68
N THR A 402 15.03 -7.84 -24.93
CA THR A 402 14.28 -7.40 -26.11
C THR A 402 13.51 -8.55 -26.78
N ALA A 403 13.95 -9.79 -26.55
CA ALA A 403 13.32 -11.01 -27.04
C ALA A 403 12.63 -11.80 -25.90
N PRO A 404 11.56 -12.57 -26.21
CA PRO A 404 10.87 -13.37 -25.21
C PRO A 404 11.78 -14.44 -24.60
N CYS A 405 11.45 -14.88 -23.39
CA CYS A 405 12.07 -16.07 -22.81
C CYS A 405 11.03 -16.96 -22.14
N ALA A 406 11.29 -18.26 -22.09
CA ALA A 406 10.54 -19.23 -21.31
C ALA A 406 11.45 -19.79 -20.22
N VAL A 407 10.92 -19.98 -19.00
CA VAL A 407 11.60 -20.75 -17.96
C VAL A 407 10.73 -21.95 -17.65
N ILE A 408 11.26 -23.13 -17.97
CA ILE A 408 10.53 -24.40 -17.95
C ILE A 408 11.09 -25.24 -16.81
N HIS A 409 10.17 -25.71 -15.97
CA HIS A 409 10.51 -26.62 -14.88
C HIS A 409 10.46 -28.07 -15.38
N ILE A 410 11.47 -28.86 -15.00
CA ILE A 410 11.48 -30.32 -15.20
C ILE A 410 11.73 -31.02 -13.86
N HIS A 411 11.31 -32.26 -13.71
CA HIS A 411 11.59 -33.01 -12.49
C HIS A 411 13.03 -33.54 -12.49
N SER A 412 13.77 -33.24 -11.42
CA SER A 412 15.11 -33.78 -11.24
C SER A 412 15.09 -35.31 -11.14
N HIS A 413 16.09 -35.97 -11.72
CA HIS A 413 16.30 -37.42 -11.64
C HIS A 413 15.16 -38.32 -12.14
N GLN A 414 14.34 -37.85 -13.09
CA GLN A 414 13.21 -38.61 -13.66
C GLN A 414 13.38 -38.93 -15.16
N TRP A 415 14.61 -39.22 -15.62
CA TRP A 415 14.90 -39.50 -17.03
C TRP A 415 13.98 -40.58 -17.65
N ASP A 416 13.58 -41.58 -16.86
CA ASP A 416 12.75 -42.71 -17.29
C ASP A 416 11.28 -42.34 -17.57
N LEU A 417 10.82 -41.17 -17.12
CA LEU A 417 9.45 -40.68 -17.33
C LEU A 417 9.34 -39.68 -18.49
N GLY A 418 10.47 -39.31 -19.11
CA GLY A 418 10.54 -38.23 -20.11
C GLY A 418 10.59 -36.83 -19.47
N LEU A 419 10.95 -35.83 -20.28
CA LEU A 419 10.95 -34.40 -19.92
C LEU A 419 9.53 -33.84 -19.75
#